data_AF-A0A2K3KTI4-F1
#
_entry.id   AF-A0A2K3KTI4-F1
#
_cell.length_a   1.000
_cell.length_b   1.000
_cell.length_c   1.000
_cell.angle_alpha   90.00
_cell.angle_beta   90.00
_cell.angle_gamma   90.00
#
_symmetry.space_group_name_H-M   'P 1'
#
loop_
_entity.id
_entity.type
_entity.pdbx_description
1 polymer ?
#
loop_
_entity_poly.entity_id
_entity_poly.type
_entity_poly.pdbx_seq_one_letter_code
_entity_poly.pdbx_strand_id
1 'polypeptide(L)'
;GNKARAVKAGIVAALIRFMKDAGGGMVDEALAIMAILASHHEGRIAITQADPIPILVEIIRTGSPRNRENAAAVLWSVCTGDFLQLKLAKEHGAVEALQGLSENGTDRAKRKAGSILELLQRIEGEDSMQNS
;
A
#
# COMPACT_ATOMS: atom_id res chain seq x y z
N GLY A 1 -18.70 -2.96 14.98
CA GLY A 1 -20.04 -2.42 14.62
C GLY A 1 -19.93 -1.28 13.62
N ASN A 2 -20.99 -0.96 12.87
CA ASN A 2 -20.95 -0.01 11.75
C ASN A 2 -20.44 1.40 12.13
N LYS A 3 -20.71 1.85 13.37
CA LYS A 3 -20.20 3.13 13.90
C LYS A 3 -18.67 3.23 13.91
N ALA A 4 -17.98 2.17 14.36
CA ALA A 4 -16.51 2.15 14.40
C ALA A 4 -15.91 2.16 12.98
N ARG A 5 -16.57 1.49 12.02
CA ARG A 5 -16.17 1.50 10.61
C ARG A 5 -16.32 2.90 10.00
N ALA A 6 -17.44 3.58 10.27
CA ALA A 6 -17.67 4.94 9.79
C ALA A 6 -16.63 5.94 10.31
N VAL A 7 -16.27 5.85 11.61
CA VAL A 7 -15.20 6.68 12.19
C VAL A 7 -13.86 6.40 11.52
N LYS A 8 -13.50 5.12 11.34
CA LYS A 8 -12.25 4.73 10.67
C LYS A 8 -12.21 5.24 9.23
N ALA A 9 -13.30 5.11 8.48
CA ALA A 9 -13.39 5.62 7.11
C ALA A 9 -13.20 7.14 7.05
N GLY A 10 -13.79 7.89 7.98
CA GLY A 10 -13.59 9.34 8.09
C GLY A 10 -12.13 9.72 8.33
N ILE A 11 -11.44 9.00 9.21
CA ILE A 11 -10.00 9.21 9.47
C ILE A 11 -9.17 8.85 8.22
N VAL A 12 -9.41 7.69 7.63
CA VAL A 12 -8.67 7.22 6.43
C VAL A 12 -8.79 8.22 5.28
N ALA A 13 -9.98 8.74 5.01
CA ALA A 13 -10.19 9.73 3.97
C ALA A 13 -9.37 11.01 4.22
N ALA A 14 -9.29 11.48 5.47
CA ALA A 14 -8.46 12.62 5.84
C ALA A 14 -6.97 12.32 5.66
N LEU A 15 -6.50 11.14 6.06
CA LEU A 15 -5.11 10.71 5.88
C LEU A 15 -4.72 10.65 4.40
N ILE A 16 -5.59 10.11 3.53
CA ILE A 16 -5.34 10.09 2.08
C ILE A 16 -5.21 11.50 1.51
N ARG A 17 -5.99 12.46 2.00
CA ARG A 17 -5.86 13.87 1.58
C ARG A 17 -4.51 14.45 1.99
N PHE A 18 -4.04 14.19 3.21
CA PHE A 18 -2.71 14.64 3.64
C PHE A 18 -1.57 13.97 2.87
N MET A 19 -1.72 12.69 2.50
CA MET A 19 -0.74 12.00 1.65
C MET A 19 -0.65 12.59 0.23
N LYS A 20 -1.75 13.12 -0.30
CA LYS A 20 -1.78 13.78 -1.62
C LYS A 20 -1.19 15.20 -1.59
N ASP A 21 -1.26 15.87 -0.45
CA ASP A 21 -0.71 17.21 -0.26
C ASP A 21 0.76 17.15 0.18
N ALA A 22 1.65 16.85 -0.77
CA ALA A 22 3.08 16.76 -0.52
C ALA A 22 3.71 18.10 -0.04
N GLY A 23 3.06 19.24 -0.31
CA GLY A 23 3.49 20.55 0.17
C GLY A 23 3.10 20.85 1.62
N GLY A 24 2.15 20.09 2.19
CA GLY A 24 1.61 20.31 3.52
C GLY A 24 2.43 19.75 4.68
N GLY A 25 3.55 19.04 4.39
CA GLY A 25 4.48 18.54 5.41
C GLY A 25 3.95 17.44 6.33
N MET A 26 2.78 16.85 6.04
CA MET A 26 2.12 15.84 6.90
C MET A 26 2.15 14.42 6.32
N VAL A 27 2.87 14.20 5.23
CA VAL A 27 2.88 12.89 4.53
C VAL A 27 3.46 11.80 5.44
N ASP A 28 4.50 12.12 6.22
CA ASP A 28 5.14 11.20 7.17
C ASP A 28 4.17 10.72 8.25
N GLU A 29 3.51 11.67 8.92
CA GLU A 29 2.56 11.41 9.99
C GLU A 29 1.33 10.66 9.47
N ALA A 30 0.82 11.07 8.29
CA ALA A 30 -0.32 10.43 7.67
C ALA A 30 -0.05 8.95 7.35
N LEU A 31 1.13 8.66 6.79
CA LEU A 31 1.56 7.30 6.49
C LEU A 31 1.81 6.46 7.74
N ALA A 32 2.38 7.05 8.79
CA ALA A 32 2.60 6.36 10.06
C ALA A 32 1.26 5.94 10.69
N ILE A 33 0.27 6.84 10.70
CA ILE A 33 -1.07 6.53 11.21
C ILE A 33 -1.76 5.49 10.31
N MET A 34 -1.66 5.62 8.98
CA MET A 34 -2.17 4.61 8.04
C MET A 34 -1.57 3.22 8.33
N ALA A 35 -0.27 3.12 8.58
CA ALA A 35 0.40 1.85 8.89
C ALA A 35 -0.10 1.24 10.20
N ILE A 36 -0.38 2.05 11.22
CA ILE A 36 -0.98 1.59 12.48
C ILE A 36 -2.41 1.10 12.25
N LEU A 37 -3.22 1.81 11.47
CA LEU A 37 -4.57 1.37 11.14
C LEU A 37 -4.56 0.07 10.35
N ALA A 38 -3.63 -0.08 9.40
CA ALA A 38 -3.50 -1.28 8.57
C ALA A 38 -3.07 -2.53 9.37
N SER A 39 -2.40 -2.40 10.52
CA SER A 39 -2.12 -3.57 11.35
C SER A 39 -3.38 -4.19 11.97
N HIS A 40 -4.52 -3.47 11.99
CA HIS A 40 -5.78 -3.91 12.57
C HIS A 40 -6.81 -4.26 11.48
N HIS A 41 -7.57 -5.35 11.65
CA HIS A 41 -8.52 -5.85 10.64
C HIS A 41 -9.53 -4.80 10.15
N GLU A 42 -10.22 -4.13 11.07
CA GLU A 42 -11.20 -3.09 10.73
C GLU A 42 -10.54 -1.86 10.08
N GLY A 43 -9.28 -1.57 10.43
CA GLY A 43 -8.53 -0.48 9.82
C GLY A 43 -8.13 -0.82 8.39
N ARG A 44 -7.66 -2.05 8.13
CA ARG A 44 -7.43 -2.55 6.76
C ARG A 44 -8.67 -2.44 5.90
N ILE A 45 -9.82 -2.90 6.40
CA ILE A 45 -11.09 -2.80 5.65
C ILE A 45 -11.37 -1.34 5.27
N ALA A 46 -11.27 -0.41 6.22
CA ALA A 46 -11.53 1.00 5.95
C ALA A 46 -10.52 1.60 4.96
N ILE A 47 -9.24 1.20 5.05
CA ILE A 47 -8.18 1.61 4.13
C ILE A 47 -8.45 1.09 2.72
N THR A 48 -8.71 -0.22 2.56
CA THR A 48 -9.00 -0.85 1.27
C THR A 48 -10.22 -0.21 0.60
N GLN A 49 -11.27 0.11 1.36
CA GLN A 49 -12.48 0.79 0.87
C GLN A 49 -12.25 2.23 0.38
N ALA A 50 -11.10 2.83 0.71
CA ALA A 50 -10.74 4.18 0.31
C ALA A 50 -9.80 4.21 -0.90
N ASP A 51 -9.63 3.08 -1.60
CA ASP A 51 -8.83 2.92 -2.81
C ASP A 51 -7.41 3.51 -2.69
N PRO A 52 -6.59 2.98 -1.76
CA PRO A 52 -5.33 3.61 -1.38
C PRO A 52 -4.20 3.32 -2.38
N ILE A 53 -4.37 2.32 -3.25
CA ILE A 53 -3.31 1.77 -4.10
C ILE A 53 -2.63 2.84 -4.95
N PRO A 54 -3.33 3.70 -5.72
CA PRO A 54 -2.66 4.65 -6.62
C PRO A 54 -1.70 5.58 -5.87
N ILE A 55 -2.13 6.12 -4.72
CA ILE A 55 -1.31 7.05 -3.94
C ILE A 55 -0.16 6.32 -3.23
N LEU A 56 -0.37 5.09 -2.75
CA LEU A 56 0.69 4.29 -2.12
C LEU A 56 1.79 3.94 -3.13
N VAL A 57 1.42 3.52 -4.33
CA VAL A 57 2.38 3.19 -5.40
C VAL A 57 3.18 4.43 -5.81
N GLU A 58 2.53 5.59 -5.93
CA GLU A 58 3.22 6.83 -6.23
C GLU A 58 4.22 7.23 -5.14
N ILE A 59 3.82 7.15 -3.87
CA ILE A 59 4.72 7.45 -2.74
C ILE A 59 5.90 6.47 -2.69
N ILE A 60 5.70 5.19 -3.01
CA ILE A 60 6.78 4.20 -3.10
C ILE A 60 7.80 4.60 -4.18
N ARG A 61 7.33 5.21 -5.27
CA ARG A 61 8.16 5.63 -6.40
C ARG A 61 8.96 6.90 -6.09
N THR A 62 8.33 7.92 -5.50
CA THR A 62 8.89 9.28 -5.45
C THR A 62 9.12 9.83 -4.04
N GLY A 63 8.63 9.17 -3.00
CA GLY A 63 8.71 9.65 -1.62
C GLY A 63 10.11 9.60 -1.00
N SER A 64 10.24 10.21 0.19
CA SER A 64 11.46 10.04 1.01
C SER A 64 11.66 8.58 1.43
N PRO A 65 12.87 8.17 1.87
CA PRO A 65 13.09 6.80 2.36
C PRO A 65 12.07 6.36 3.43
N ARG A 66 11.68 7.27 4.32
CA ARG A 66 10.67 7.03 5.35
C ARG A 66 9.26 6.90 4.77
N ASN A 67 8.88 7.76 3.82
CA ASN A 67 7.58 7.64 3.16
C ASN A 67 7.46 6.32 2.42
N ARG A 68 8.49 5.95 1.65
CA ARG A 68 8.53 4.72 0.87
C ARG A 68 8.42 3.48 1.76
N GLU A 69 9.14 3.45 2.89
CA GLU A 69 9.06 2.36 3.86
C GLU A 69 7.64 2.20 4.44
N ASN A 70 7.03 3.30 4.89
CA ASN A 70 5.68 3.27 5.46
C ASN A 70 4.62 2.93 4.40
N ALA A 71 4.72 3.49 3.20
CA ALA A 71 3.81 3.19 2.10
C ALA A 71 3.89 1.71 1.71
N ALA A 72 5.09 1.12 1.64
CA ALA A 72 5.26 -0.31 1.42
C ALA A 72 4.68 -1.17 2.55
N ALA A 73 4.72 -0.69 3.79
CA ALA A 73 4.07 -1.38 4.92
C ALA A 73 2.54 -1.39 4.80
N VAL A 74 1.93 -0.28 4.40
CA VAL A 74 0.48 -0.20 4.14
C VAL A 74 0.12 -1.06 2.93
N LEU A 75 0.87 -0.96 1.83
CA LEU A 75 0.64 -1.73 0.61
C LEU A 75 0.70 -3.25 0.88
N TRP A 76 1.73 -3.72 1.60
CA TRP A 76 1.81 -5.11 2.05
C TRP A 76 0.55 -5.52 2.80
N SER A 77 0.08 -4.67 3.71
CA SER A 77 -1.07 -4.97 4.57
C SER A 77 -2.38 -5.10 3.80
N VAL A 78 -2.59 -4.29 2.76
CA VAL A 78 -3.81 -4.35 1.93
C VAL A 78 -3.76 -5.46 0.88
N CYS A 79 -2.58 -5.80 0.35
CA CYS A 79 -2.44 -6.85 -0.67
C CYS A 79 -2.34 -8.26 -0.10
N THR A 80 -1.85 -8.42 1.15
CA THR A 80 -1.68 -9.76 1.73
C THR A 80 -3.04 -10.41 1.97
N GLY A 81 -3.31 -11.49 1.24
CA GLY A 81 -4.56 -12.24 1.32
C GLY A 81 -5.73 -11.60 0.54
N ASP A 82 -5.45 -10.60 -0.30
CA ASP A 82 -6.45 -9.97 -1.18
C ASP A 82 -5.91 -9.89 -2.61
N PHE A 83 -6.32 -10.87 -3.43
CA PHE A 83 -5.89 -10.98 -4.83
C PHE A 83 -6.32 -9.78 -5.68
N LEU A 84 -7.50 -9.21 -5.39
CA LEU A 84 -8.00 -8.05 -6.14
C LEU A 84 -7.11 -6.84 -5.90
N GLN A 85 -6.73 -6.59 -4.64
CA GLN A 85 -5.81 -5.50 -4.32
C GLN A 85 -4.42 -5.73 -4.91
N LEU A 86 -3.94 -6.97 -4.95
CA LEU A 86 -2.67 -7.30 -5.57
C LEU A 86 -2.68 -7.04 -7.09
N LYS A 87 -3.75 -7.43 -7.78
CA LYS A 87 -3.93 -7.16 -9.21
C LYS A 87 -4.04 -5.67 -9.51
N LEU A 88 -4.82 -4.93 -8.72
CA LEU A 88 -4.91 -3.47 -8.83
C LEU A 88 -3.55 -2.80 -8.61
N ALA A 89 -2.77 -3.27 -7.64
CA ALA A 89 -1.42 -2.76 -7.42
C ALA A 89 -0.54 -2.95 -8.67
N LYS A 90 -0.61 -4.13 -9.30
CA LYS A 90 0.08 -4.39 -10.57
C LYS A 90 -0.37 -3.42 -11.67
N GLU A 91 -1.67 -3.25 -11.87
CA GLU A 91 -2.23 -2.35 -12.88
C GLU A 91 -1.81 -0.88 -12.69
N HIS A 92 -1.53 -0.47 -11.44
CA HIS A 92 -1.01 0.85 -11.11
C HIS A 92 0.53 0.97 -11.15
N GLY A 93 1.25 -0.04 -11.68
CA GLY A 93 2.70 -0.01 -11.83
C GLY A 93 3.46 -0.23 -10.52
N ALA A 94 2.91 -1.06 -9.62
CA ALA A 94 3.59 -1.43 -8.38
C ALA A 94 4.86 -2.25 -8.65
N VAL A 95 4.94 -3.02 -9.73
CA VAL A 95 6.10 -3.88 -10.03
C VAL A 95 7.37 -3.04 -10.13
N GLU A 96 7.38 -2.02 -10.99
CA GLU A 96 8.52 -1.15 -11.22
C GLU A 96 8.87 -0.33 -9.96
N ALA A 97 7.84 0.18 -9.28
CA ALA A 97 8.02 0.95 -8.05
C ALA A 97 8.66 0.11 -6.93
N LEU A 98 8.23 -1.15 -6.78
CA LEU A 98 8.75 -2.08 -5.78
C LEU A 98 10.12 -2.62 -6.15
N GLN A 99 10.43 -2.84 -7.43
CA GLN A 99 11.79 -3.18 -7.88
C GLN A 99 12.78 -2.07 -7.50
N GLY A 100 12.47 -0.82 -7.86
CA GLY A 100 13.29 0.33 -7.46
C GLY A 100 13.39 0.52 -5.94
N LEU A 101 12.37 0.10 -5.17
CA LEU A 101 12.42 0.07 -3.71
C LEU A 101 13.30 -1.07 -3.17
N SER A 102 13.29 -2.24 -3.81
CA SER A 102 14.09 -3.40 -3.40
C SER A 102 15.60 -3.17 -3.59
N GLU A 103 15.96 -2.30 -4.54
CA GLU A 103 17.35 -1.93 -4.80
C GLU A 103 17.82 -0.79 -3.89
N ASN A 104 16.98 0.24 -3.72
CA ASN A 104 17.40 1.54 -3.17
C ASN A 104 16.69 1.94 -1.86
N GLY A 105 15.87 1.05 -1.29
CA GLY A 105 15.15 1.29 -0.03
C GLY A 105 15.98 1.02 1.22
N THR A 106 15.38 1.28 2.38
CA THR A 106 15.87 0.79 3.68
C THR A 106 15.74 -0.73 3.77
N ASP A 107 16.46 -1.39 4.68
CA ASP A 107 16.37 -2.86 4.84
C ASP A 107 14.94 -3.35 5.11
N ARG A 108 14.13 -2.56 5.83
CA ARG A 108 12.73 -2.89 6.08
C ARG A 108 11.88 -2.71 4.82
N ALA A 109 12.10 -1.64 4.06
CA ALA A 109 11.40 -1.41 2.80
C ALA A 109 11.74 -2.49 1.76
N LYS A 110 13.03 -2.85 1.64
CA LYS A 110 13.53 -3.91 0.73
C LYS A 110 12.87 -5.25 1.00
N ARG A 111 12.83 -5.69 2.26
CA ARG A 111 12.17 -6.95 2.64
C ARG A 111 10.70 -6.97 2.25
N LYS A 112 9.97 -5.89 2.52
CA LYS A 112 8.55 -5.79 2.15
C LYS A 112 8.35 -5.78 0.64
N ALA A 113 9.19 -5.03 -0.08
CA ALA A 113 9.15 -5.00 -1.53
C ALA A 113 9.35 -6.38 -2.13
N GLY A 114 10.35 -7.14 -1.66
CA GLY A 114 10.59 -8.52 -2.07
C GLY A 114 9.36 -9.41 -1.84
N SER A 115 8.77 -9.38 -0.64
CA SER A 115 7.58 -10.20 -0.35
C SER A 115 6.37 -9.84 -1.23
N ILE A 116 6.15 -8.57 -1.56
CA ILE A 116 5.05 -8.18 -2.47
C ILE A 116 5.36 -8.63 -3.90
N LEU A 117 6.60 -8.49 -4.36
CA LEU A 117 7.03 -8.94 -5.68
C LEU A 117 6.86 -10.46 -5.85
N GLU A 118 7.19 -11.25 -4.82
CA GLU A 118 6.95 -12.69 -4.82
C GLU A 118 5.45 -13.02 -4.95
N LEU A 119 4.56 -12.29 -4.26
CA LEU A 119 3.12 -12.45 -4.43
C LEU A 119 2.68 -12.10 -5.85
N LEU A 120 3.19 -11.00 -6.41
CA LEU A 120 2.89 -10.57 -7.79
C LEU A 120 3.32 -11.61 -8.84
N GLN A 121 4.46 -12.27 -8.64
CA GLN A 121 4.93 -13.34 -9.54
C GLN A 121 4.03 -14.58 -9.49
N ARG A 122 3.51 -14.92 -8.31
CA ARG A 122 2.64 -16.09 -8.16
C ARG A 122 1.33 -15.96 -8.92
N ILE A 123 0.75 -14.76 -8.94
CA ILE A 123 -0.50 -14.51 -9.68
C ILE A 123 -0.31 -14.55 -11.21
N GLU A 124 0.90 -14.27 -11.70
CA GLU A 124 1.23 -14.40 -13.13
C GLU A 124 1.26 -15.86 -13.60
N GLY A 125 1.73 -16.76 -12.72
CA GLY A 125 1.68 -18.20 -12.97
C GLY A 125 0.23 -18.74 -13.04
N GLU A 126 -0.68 -18.17 -12.25
CA GLU A 126 -2.07 -18.63 -12.20
C GLU A 126 -2.90 -18.10 -13.38
N ASP A 127 -2.73 -16.83 -13.78
CA ASP A 127 -3.40 -16.24 -14.95
C ASP A 127 -2.96 -16.90 -16.27
N SER A 128 -1.71 -17.37 -16.38
CA SER A 128 -1.21 -18.10 -17.56
C SER A 128 -1.73 -19.52 -17.66
N MET A 129 -2.09 -20.17 -16.54
CA MET A 129 -2.67 -21.51 -16.50
C MET A 129 -4.19 -21.53 -16.74
N GLN A 130 -4.90 -20.41 -16.60
CA GLN A 130 -6.35 -20.32 -16.87
C GLN A 130 -6.69 -19.91 -18.30
N ASN A 131 -5.70 -19.42 -19.07
CA ASN A 131 -5.84 -19.03 -20.49
C ASN A 131 -5.14 -20.01 -21.46
N SER A 132 -4.74 -21.19 -20.98
CA SER A 132 -4.16 -22.28 -21.78
C SER A 132 -5.12 -23.48 -21.83
#